data_AF-A0AAU9DYK4-F1
#
_entry.id   AF-A0AAU9DYK4-F1
#
_cell.length_a   1.000
_cell.length_b   1.000
_cell.length_c   1.000
_cell.angle_alpha   90.00
_cell.angle_beta   90.00
_cell.angle_gamma   90.00
#
_symmetry.space_group_name_H-M   'P 1'
#
loop_
_entity.id
_entity.type
_entity.pdbx_description
1 polymer ?
#
loop_
_entity_poly.entity_id
_entity_poly.type
_entity_poly.pdbx_seq_one_letter_code
_entity_poly.pdbx_strand_id
1 'polypeptide(L)'
;MNQILTDFNVASNKATRIKTATDNLNSSSSVNQDKSTKMLGNASAHKAIAATKHSAQKISQVVNSASQHLRSVAKDFEAADQEISQKLFEAAGWRR
;
A
#
# COMPACT_ATOMS: atom_id res chain seq x y z
N MET A 1 11.69 20.27 21.98
CA MET A 1 11.23 20.11 20.58
C MET A 1 11.27 18.62 20.27
N ASN A 2 10.10 18.00 20.02
CA ASN A 2 10.06 16.63 19.53
C ASN A 2 10.35 16.69 18.03
N GLN A 3 11.54 16.27 17.61
CA GLN A 3 11.81 15.99 16.21
C GLN A 3 10.84 14.89 15.76
N ILE A 4 10.12 15.12 14.66
CA ILE A 4 9.27 14.10 14.05
C ILE A 4 10.22 13.20 13.25
N LEU A 5 10.98 12.36 13.96
CA LEU A 5 11.84 11.34 13.36
C LEU A 5 10.97 10.32 12.63
N THR A 6 10.60 10.65 11.40
CA THR A 6 9.80 9.76 10.57
C THR A 6 10.75 8.73 10.00
N ASP A 7 10.67 7.50 10.51
CA ASP A 7 11.50 6.40 10.02
C ASP A 7 10.95 5.95 8.65
N PHE A 8 11.42 6.64 7.60
CA PHE A 8 11.09 6.36 6.20
C PHE A 8 11.31 4.89 5.86
N ASN A 9 12.36 4.26 6.42
CA ASN A 9 12.64 2.85 6.21
C ASN A 9 11.55 1.95 6.81
N VAL A 10 11.02 2.28 7.99
CA VAL A 10 9.89 1.55 8.59
C VAL A 10 8.62 1.73 7.77
N ALA A 11 8.30 2.95 7.34
CA ALA A 11 7.11 3.23 6.52
C ALA A 11 7.18 2.54 5.14
N SER A 12 8.34 2.62 4.48
CA SER A 12 8.62 1.98 3.19
C SER A 12 8.57 0.45 3.29
N ASN A 13 9.11 -0.14 4.36
CA ASN A 13 9.01 -1.58 4.61
C ASN A 13 7.56 -2.03 4.82
N LYS A 14 6.78 -1.28 5.62
CA LYS A 14 5.35 -1.59 5.84
C LYS A 14 4.57 -1.51 4.53
N ALA A 15 4.76 -0.43 3.75
CA ALA A 15 4.13 -0.27 2.44
C ALA A 15 4.49 -1.41 1.47
N THR A 16 5.74 -1.85 1.47
CA THR A 16 6.20 -2.97 0.63
C THR A 16 5.55 -4.29 1.04
N ARG A 17 5.51 -4.59 2.34
CA ARG A 17 4.83 -5.80 2.86
C ARG A 17 3.34 -5.80 2.53
N ILE A 18 2.70 -4.63 2.62
CA ILE A 18 1.29 -4.45 2.29
C ILE A 18 1.04 -4.68 0.79
N LYS A 19 1.92 -4.16 -0.09
CA LYS A 19 1.88 -4.45 -1.53
C LYS A 19 2.02 -5.95 -1.81
N THR A 20 2.99 -6.62 -1.21
CA THR A 20 3.20 -8.06 -1.43
C THR A 20 2.00 -8.90 -0.96
N ALA A 21 1.44 -8.60 0.21
CA ALA A 21 0.23 -9.28 0.71
C ALA A 21 -0.96 -9.06 -0.25
N THR A 22 -1.04 -7.87 -0.83
CA THR A 22 -2.06 -7.49 -1.81
C THR A 22 -1.90 -8.23 -3.15
N ASP A 23 -0.67 -8.34 -3.65
CA ASP A 23 -0.37 -9.10 -4.88
C ASP A 23 -0.73 -10.58 -4.70
N ASN A 24 -0.46 -11.14 -3.52
CA ASN A 24 -0.83 -12.51 -3.17
C ASN A 24 -2.36 -12.71 -3.16
N LEU A 25 -3.13 -11.78 -2.59
CA LEU A 25 -4.60 -11.82 -2.63
C LEU A 25 -5.14 -11.90 -4.06
N ASN A 26 -4.59 -11.10 -4.99
CA ASN A 26 -5.00 -11.11 -6.40
C ASN A 26 -4.63 -12.42 -7.14
N SER A 27 -3.49 -13.03 -6.79
CA SER A 27 -2.98 -14.23 -7.46
C SER A 27 -3.80 -15.51 -7.18
N SER A 28 -4.60 -15.54 -6.11
CA SER A 28 -5.34 -16.73 -5.65
C SER A 28 -6.56 -17.16 -6.50
N SER A 29 -6.73 -16.66 -7.73
CA SER A 29 -8.07 -16.61 -8.37
C SER A 29 -8.27 -17.43 -9.65
N SER A 30 -7.50 -18.47 -9.95
CA SER A 30 -7.88 -19.43 -11.00
C SER A 30 -8.95 -20.40 -10.48
N VAL A 31 -10.12 -19.87 -10.11
CA VAL A 31 -11.28 -20.70 -9.77
C VAL A 31 -11.84 -21.26 -11.07
N ASN A 32 -11.74 -22.58 -11.25
CA ASN A 32 -12.23 -23.25 -12.45
C ASN A 32 -13.76 -23.27 -12.43
N GLN A 33 -14.38 -22.69 -13.46
CA GLN A 33 -15.83 -22.57 -13.57
C GLN A 33 -16.39 -23.82 -14.27
N ASP A 34 -17.31 -24.53 -13.62
CA ASP A 34 -18.05 -25.61 -14.28
C ASP A 34 -19.02 -25.01 -15.30
N LYS A 35 -18.65 -25.13 -16.58
CA LYS A 35 -19.48 -24.72 -17.72
C LYS A 35 -20.32 -25.86 -18.30
N SER A 36 -20.15 -27.09 -17.80
CA SER A 36 -20.81 -28.29 -18.33
C SER A 36 -22.26 -28.41 -17.84
N THR A 37 -22.52 -28.04 -16.58
CA THR A 37 -23.87 -28.09 -16.02
C THR A 37 -24.57 -26.72 -16.04
N LYS A 38 -25.78 -26.67 -16.62
CA LYS A 38 -26.63 -25.44 -16.73
C LYS A 38 -27.62 -25.27 -15.57
N MET A 39 -27.36 -25.85 -14.41
CA MET A 39 -28.24 -25.65 -13.26
C MET A 39 -28.15 -24.20 -12.74
N LEU A 40 -29.27 -23.64 -12.27
CA LEU A 40 -29.34 -22.27 -11.74
C LEU A 40 -28.31 -21.97 -10.63
N GLY A 41 -27.90 -23.01 -9.88
CA GLY A 41 -26.84 -22.93 -8.89
C GLY A 41 -25.48 -22.50 -9.46
N ASN A 42 -25.11 -22.95 -10.67
CA ASN A 42 -23.82 -22.61 -11.28
C ASN A 42 -23.74 -21.15 -11.72
N ALA A 43 -24.82 -20.61 -12.26
CA ALA A 43 -24.87 -19.19 -12.60
C ALA A 43 -24.70 -18.31 -11.36
N SER A 44 -25.30 -18.72 -10.24
CA SER A 44 -25.16 -18.04 -8.94
C SER A 44 -23.73 -18.16 -8.40
N ALA A 45 -23.11 -19.34 -8.50
CA ALA A 45 -21.71 -19.57 -8.12
C ALA A 45 -20.75 -18.71 -8.96
N HIS A 46 -20.94 -18.62 -10.27
CA HIS A 46 -20.11 -17.79 -11.15
C HIS A 46 -20.22 -16.30 -10.81
N LYS A 47 -21.43 -15.81 -10.50
CA LYS A 47 -21.65 -14.44 -10.03
C LYS A 47 -20.95 -14.17 -8.71
N ALA A 48 -21.03 -15.10 -7.76
CA ALA A 48 -20.34 -14.99 -6.48
C ALA A 48 -18.81 -14.96 -6.66
N ILE A 49 -18.25 -15.84 -7.50
CA ILE A 49 -16.82 -15.85 -7.83
C ILE A 49 -16.39 -14.51 -8.45
N ALA A 50 -17.15 -14.00 -9.42
CA ALA A 50 -16.85 -12.72 -10.05
C ALA A 50 -16.91 -11.55 -9.05
N ALA A 51 -17.91 -11.52 -8.17
CA ALA A 51 -18.05 -10.51 -7.13
C ALA A 51 -16.89 -10.56 -6.13
N THR A 52 -16.48 -11.75 -5.69
CA THR A 52 -15.32 -11.93 -4.81
C THR A 52 -14.03 -11.44 -5.47
N LYS A 53 -13.81 -11.79 -6.74
CA LYS A 53 -12.62 -11.32 -7.49
C LYS A 53 -12.59 -9.79 -7.62
N HIS A 54 -13.73 -9.19 -7.96
CA HIS A 54 -13.86 -7.75 -8.06
C HIS A 54 -13.61 -7.05 -6.71
N SER A 55 -14.14 -7.59 -5.61
CA SER A 55 -13.89 -7.07 -4.26
C SER A 55 -12.41 -7.19 -3.87
N ALA A 56 -11.76 -8.32 -4.15
CA ALA A 56 -10.33 -8.51 -3.90
C ALA A 56 -9.48 -7.50 -4.68
N GLN A 57 -9.79 -7.28 -5.95
CA GLN A 57 -9.13 -6.26 -6.78
C GLN A 57 -9.30 -4.85 -6.22
N LYS A 58 -10.50 -4.51 -5.72
CA LYS A 58 -10.77 -3.19 -5.17
C LYS A 58 -10.05 -2.96 -3.84
N ILE A 59 -10.05 -3.96 -2.95
CA ILE A 59 -9.25 -3.95 -1.72
C ILE A 59 -7.77 -3.75 -2.08
N SER A 60 -7.28 -4.51 -3.06
CA SER A 60 -5.91 -4.43 -3.53
C SER A 60 -5.53 -3.01 -3.99
N GLN A 61 -6.36 -2.37 -4.81
CA GLN A 61 -6.12 -1.01 -5.30
C GLN A 61 -6.07 0.03 -4.17
N VAL A 62 -7.01 -0.04 -3.24
CA VAL A 62 -7.08 0.89 -2.09
C VAL A 62 -5.84 0.72 -1.21
N VAL A 63 -5.48 -0.52 -0.91
CA VAL A 63 -4.35 -0.86 -0.06
C VAL A 63 -3.01 -0.44 -0.70
N ASN A 64 -2.87 -0.61 -2.01
CA ASN A 64 -1.70 -0.13 -2.75
C ASN A 64 -1.63 1.41 -2.76
N SER A 65 -2.75 2.11 -2.97
CA SER A 65 -2.78 3.58 -2.93
C SER A 65 -2.43 4.12 -1.55
N ALA A 66 -2.99 3.53 -0.48
CA ALA A 66 -2.65 3.90 0.90
C ALA A 66 -1.16 3.70 1.19
N SER A 67 -0.57 2.61 0.68
CA SER A 67 0.86 2.33 0.81
C SER A 67 1.73 3.37 0.09
N GLN A 68 1.30 3.83 -1.09
CA GLN A 68 1.98 4.90 -1.81
C GLN A 68 1.90 6.24 -1.06
N HIS A 69 0.72 6.59 -0.53
CA HIS A 69 0.54 7.80 0.26
C HIS A 69 1.42 7.77 1.52
N LEU A 70 1.48 6.64 2.24
CA LEU A 70 2.35 6.51 3.41
C LEU A 70 3.83 6.73 3.06
N ARG A 71 4.29 6.19 1.92
CA ARG A 71 5.68 6.42 1.46
C ARG A 71 5.94 7.88 1.10
N SER A 72 4.97 8.53 0.45
CA SER A 72 5.09 9.95 0.09
C SER A 72 5.19 10.82 1.33
N VAL A 73 4.24 10.68 2.26
CA VAL A 73 4.22 11.46 3.50
C VAL A 73 5.50 11.25 4.31
N ALA A 74 5.99 10.01 4.39
CA ALA A 74 7.25 9.74 5.09
C ALA A 74 8.45 10.44 4.45
N LYS A 75 8.50 10.50 3.11
CA LYS A 75 9.53 11.24 2.38
C LYS A 75 9.43 12.75 2.61
N ASP A 76 8.21 13.29 2.63
CA ASP A 76 7.98 14.72 2.85
C ASP A 76 8.41 15.13 4.26
N PHE A 77 8.15 14.28 5.27
CA PHE A 77 8.65 14.50 6.62
C PHE A 77 10.19 14.43 6.72
N GLU A 78 10.82 13.46 6.05
CA GLU A 78 12.29 13.36 6.01
C GLU A 78 12.93 14.61 5.38
N ALA A 79 12.35 15.11 4.29
CA ALA A 79 12.81 16.33 3.65
C ALA A 79 12.66 17.57 4.56
N ALA A 80 11.54 17.68 5.27
CA ALA A 80 11.31 18.76 6.22
C ALA A 80 12.30 18.71 7.40
N ASP A 81 12.59 17.52 7.94
CA ASP A 81 13.57 17.33 9.00
C ASP A 81 14.99 17.72 8.56
N GLN A 82 15.37 17.40 7.32
CA GLN A 82 16.65 17.81 6.73
C GLN A 82 16.75 19.33 6.57
N GLU A 83 15.70 19.98 6.06
CA GLU A 83 15.66 21.44 5.89
C GLU A 83 15.76 22.17 7.24
N ILE A 84 15.02 21.69 8.25
CA ILE A 84 15.07 22.24 9.61
C ILE A 84 16.48 22.07 10.20
N SER A 85 17.07 20.88 10.04
CA SER A 85 18.41 20.59 10.55
C SER A 85 19.48 21.47 9.89
N GLN A 86 19.39 21.69 8.58
CA GLN A 86 20.29 22.56 7.84
C GLN A 86 20.15 24.02 8.30
N LYS A 87 18.93 24.54 8.43
CA LYS A 87 18.69 25.91 8.93
C LYS A 87 19.21 26.10 10.36
N LEU A 88 19.07 25.10 11.22
CA LEU A 88 19.63 25.10 12.58
C LEU A 88 21.16 25.12 12.55
N PHE A 89 21.80 24.32 11.68
CA PHE A 89 23.25 24.30 11.51
C PHE A 89 23.79 25.66 11.02
N GLU A 90 23.14 26.26 10.03
CA GLU A 90 23.46 27.59 9.52
C GLU A 90 23.27 28.69 10.57
N ALA A 91 22.17 28.66 11.32
CA ALA A 91 21.87 29.60 12.40
C ALA A 91 22.83 29.47 13.60
N ALA A 92 23.34 28.28 13.87
CA ALA A 92 24.29 28.01 14.96
C ALA A 92 25.73 28.45 14.62
N GLY A 93 26.01 28.96 13.42
CA GLY A 93 27.29 29.59 13.09
C GLY A 93 28.47 28.63 12.92
N TRP A 94 28.23 27.34 12.64
CA TRP A 94 29.29 26.36 12.37
C TRP A 94 29.79 26.48 10.93
N ARG A 95 30.40 27.63 10.59
CA ARG A 95 31.24 27.77 9.41
C ARG A 95 32.69 27.60 9.83
N ARG A 96 33.25 26.42 9.59
CA ARG A 96 34.68 26.23 9.32
C ARG A 96 34.82 25.69 7.91
#